data_AF-A0A963T3K3-F1
#
_entry.id   AF-A0A963T3K3-F1
#
_cell.length_a   1.000
_cell.length_b   1.000
_cell.length_c   1.000
_cell.angle_alpha   90.00
_cell.angle_beta   90.00
_cell.angle_gamma   90.00
#
_symmetry.space_group_name_H-M   'P 1'
#
loop_
_entity.id
_entity.type
_entity.pdbx_description
1 polymer ?
#
loop_
_entity_poly.entity_id
_entity_poly.type
_entity_poly.pdbx_seq_one_letter_code
_entity_poly.pdbx_strand_id
1 'polypeptide(L)'
;MTRMTLEEHLATAPSQVRRRMLENAGALEPGAAAATGRFFGIVAARREPVNAPSAQSFREAAASEPTFRTLLRALAAHAPMVSTAGAFPVKAEWVARRAKPKAPRQKGAMSSASAAPIDIGNWPASWRAYWTGLEAAPVKPSSLHRYRASINSCAQLVAAGIATADLTFFTAFQLGEALKVDRRNGTSREVLRPYTVANYLEGLVALGRYGGADPEALAGMRFVRDHLRDVADSGDKLKFARIAGIMEKGGFEFIADRIGKLRREAESLPDHCAEKVRTLQKAALCAVNMNKPGRTGDVSRWRIGEDLSRDIDGTWRLGGVQEKTDRETEVGALWPEVCEILDELILGGRPDRFIHLRYRELSGTNWLTLADKGMASRWPSEMVQEAIGVPLHDLRTIAADYLRMHEPETAAAVIGTHLGHASDGAGDCYRTMSEGDAAARSWAQRRTSIGKW
;
A
#
# COMPACT_ATOMS: atom_id res chain seq x y z
N MET A 1 2.54 -36.22 42.83
CA MET A 1 1.91 -34.89 42.76
C MET A 1 0.50 -35.07 42.24
N THR A 2 -0.51 -34.70 43.03
CA THR A 2 -1.93 -34.74 42.64
C THR A 2 -2.14 -33.79 41.46
N ARG A 3 -2.81 -34.25 40.39
CA ARG A 3 -3.07 -33.43 39.21
C ARG A 3 -4.10 -32.37 39.59
N MET A 4 -3.77 -31.09 39.39
CA MET A 4 -4.68 -30.00 39.73
C MET A 4 -5.98 -30.11 38.93
N THR A 5 -7.10 -29.76 39.56
CA THR A 5 -8.41 -29.68 38.91
C THR A 5 -8.50 -28.46 38.00
N LEU A 6 -9.54 -28.43 37.15
CA LEU A 6 -9.78 -27.30 36.25
C LEU A 6 -10.07 -26.02 37.04
N GLU A 7 -10.84 -26.14 38.12
CA GLU A 7 -11.19 -25.09 39.05
C GLU A 7 -9.96 -24.54 39.78
N GLU A 8 -9.07 -25.42 40.23
CA GLU A 8 -7.82 -25.05 40.88
C GLU A 8 -6.90 -24.26 39.93
N HIS A 9 -6.81 -24.68 38.67
CA HIS A 9 -6.07 -23.91 37.66
C HIS A 9 -6.65 -22.52 37.44
N LEU A 10 -7.98 -22.36 37.49
CA LEU A 10 -8.66 -21.09 37.19
C LEU A 10 -8.93 -20.22 38.43
N ALA A 11 -8.39 -20.58 39.60
CA ALA A 11 -8.67 -19.89 40.86
C ALA A 11 -8.36 -18.38 40.82
N THR A 12 -7.31 -17.99 40.09
CA THR A 12 -6.87 -16.60 39.91
C THR A 12 -7.56 -15.86 38.77
N ALA A 13 -8.32 -16.57 37.91
CA ALA A 13 -9.01 -15.95 36.80
C ALA A 13 -10.27 -15.18 37.27
N PRO A 14 -10.64 -14.06 36.61
CA PRO A 14 -11.89 -13.37 36.87
C PRO A 14 -13.08 -14.34 36.81
N SER A 15 -14.09 -14.13 37.67
CA SER A 15 -15.25 -15.03 37.80
C SER A 15 -15.94 -15.32 36.47
N GLN A 16 -16.09 -14.29 35.62
CA GLN A 16 -16.68 -14.43 34.28
C GLN A 16 -15.85 -15.34 33.36
N VAL A 17 -14.52 -15.20 33.37
CA VAL A 17 -13.63 -16.03 32.53
C VAL A 17 -13.62 -17.46 33.02
N ARG A 18 -13.48 -17.65 34.34
CA ARG A 18 -13.55 -18.97 34.98
C ARG A 18 -14.86 -19.67 34.63
N ARG A 19 -16.00 -19.00 34.81
CA ARG A 19 -17.32 -19.57 34.46
C ARG A 19 -17.37 -20.01 32.98
N ARG A 20 -16.98 -19.13 32.04
CA ARG A 20 -16.98 -19.44 30.60
C ARG A 20 -16.11 -20.65 30.25
N MET A 21 -14.94 -20.78 30.89
CA MET A 21 -14.06 -21.92 30.65
C MET A 21 -14.59 -23.22 31.28
N LEU A 22 -15.19 -23.14 32.48
CA LEU A 22 -15.82 -24.30 33.12
C LEU A 22 -17.05 -24.79 32.34
N GLU A 23 -17.89 -23.88 31.85
CA GLU A 23 -19.03 -24.20 30.98
C GLU A 23 -18.60 -24.90 29.67
N ASN A 24 -17.39 -24.60 29.18
CA ASN A 24 -16.83 -25.19 27.97
C ASN A 24 -15.77 -26.29 28.26
N ALA A 25 -15.75 -26.86 29.46
CA ALA A 25 -14.67 -27.75 29.91
C ALA A 25 -14.37 -28.90 28.94
N GLY A 26 -15.39 -29.49 28.32
CA GLY A 26 -15.26 -30.61 27.38
C GLY A 26 -14.61 -30.26 26.05
N ALA A 27 -14.53 -28.97 25.68
CA ALA A 27 -13.95 -28.50 24.42
C ALA A 27 -12.68 -27.66 24.61
N LEU A 28 -12.16 -27.54 25.84
CA LEU A 28 -10.93 -26.81 26.10
C LEU A 28 -9.72 -27.55 25.52
N GLU A 29 -8.84 -26.81 24.83
CA GLU A 29 -7.53 -27.34 24.43
C GLU A 29 -6.73 -27.78 25.68
N PRO A 30 -5.97 -28.89 25.60
CA PRO A 30 -5.10 -29.31 26.70
C PRO A 30 -4.17 -28.18 27.17
N GLY A 31 -4.19 -27.88 28.47
CA GLY A 31 -3.36 -26.84 29.08
C GLY A 31 -3.92 -25.41 28.99
N ALA A 32 -5.07 -25.19 28.34
CA ALA A 32 -5.69 -23.86 28.24
C ALA A 32 -6.02 -23.26 29.61
N ALA A 33 -6.63 -24.02 30.51
CA ALA A 33 -6.96 -23.57 31.86
C ALA A 33 -5.71 -23.24 32.68
N ALA A 34 -4.68 -24.10 32.63
CA ALA A 34 -3.43 -23.87 33.34
C ALA A 34 -2.69 -22.62 32.84
N ALA A 35 -2.62 -22.42 31.51
CA ALA A 35 -2.00 -21.24 30.93
C ALA A 35 -2.76 -19.95 31.28
N THR A 36 -4.10 -19.99 31.19
CA THR A 36 -4.97 -18.84 31.51
C THR A 36 -4.91 -18.47 32.99
N GLY A 37 -4.97 -19.46 33.88
CA GLY A 37 -4.82 -19.26 35.32
C GLY A 37 -3.48 -18.65 35.70
N ARG A 38 -2.38 -19.20 35.16
CA ARG A 38 -1.04 -18.61 35.36
C ARG A 38 -0.99 -17.16 34.89
N PHE A 39 -1.51 -16.86 33.70
CA PHE A 39 -1.56 -15.51 33.17
C PHE A 39 -2.26 -14.53 34.11
N PHE A 40 -3.48 -14.86 34.58
CA PHE A 40 -4.19 -13.99 35.52
C PHE A 40 -3.50 -13.88 36.88
N GLY A 41 -2.86 -14.96 37.35
CA GLY A 41 -2.02 -14.91 38.56
C GLY A 41 -0.85 -13.93 38.42
N ILE A 42 -0.18 -13.93 37.27
CA ILE A 42 0.93 -13.01 36.96
C ILE A 42 0.43 -11.56 36.83
N VAL A 43 -0.65 -11.32 36.09
CA VAL A 43 -1.25 -9.99 35.95
C VAL A 43 -1.63 -9.41 37.31
N ALA A 44 -2.23 -10.23 38.19
CA ALA A 44 -2.57 -9.83 39.55
C ALA A 44 -1.33 -9.54 40.41
N ALA A 45 -0.31 -10.40 40.37
CA ALA A 45 0.94 -10.22 41.10
C ALA A 45 1.68 -8.93 40.69
N ARG A 46 1.63 -8.60 39.39
CA ARG A 46 2.24 -7.39 38.82
C ARG A 46 1.35 -6.14 38.97
N ARG A 47 0.13 -6.30 39.50
CA ARG A 47 -0.87 -5.23 39.65
C ARG A 47 -1.19 -4.53 38.32
N GLU A 48 -1.19 -5.29 37.23
CA GLU A 48 -1.48 -4.77 35.91
C GLU A 48 -2.99 -4.79 35.65
N PRO A 49 -3.52 -3.80 34.91
CA PRO A 49 -4.91 -3.81 34.50
C PRO A 49 -5.15 -4.94 33.49
N VAL A 50 -6.20 -5.73 33.73
CA VAL A 50 -6.58 -6.87 32.88
C VAL A 50 -6.87 -6.47 31.43
N ASN A 51 -7.33 -5.25 31.21
CA ASN A 51 -7.60 -4.71 29.87
C ASN A 51 -6.37 -4.07 29.19
N ALA A 52 -5.20 -4.08 29.83
CA ALA A 52 -3.93 -3.65 29.23
C ALA A 52 -2.72 -4.36 29.87
N PRO A 53 -2.65 -5.70 29.78
CA PRO A 53 -1.52 -6.47 30.29
C PRO A 53 -0.24 -6.16 29.49
N SER A 54 0.89 -6.10 30.18
CA SER A 54 2.19 -5.83 29.56
C SER A 54 2.71 -7.06 28.79
N ALA A 55 3.68 -6.83 27.89
CA ALA A 55 4.40 -7.90 27.21
C ALA A 55 5.09 -8.86 28.21
N GLN A 56 5.53 -8.35 29.36
CA GLN A 56 6.19 -9.16 30.37
C GLN A 56 5.23 -10.18 31.00
N SER A 57 3.97 -9.80 31.26
CA SER A 57 2.95 -10.72 31.76
C SER A 57 2.71 -11.88 30.79
N PHE A 58 2.69 -11.62 29.49
CA PHE A 58 2.60 -12.67 28.46
C PHE A 58 3.85 -13.56 28.42
N ARG A 59 5.04 -12.97 28.58
CA ARG A 59 6.32 -13.68 28.57
C ARG A 59 6.43 -14.66 29.75
N GLU A 60 6.03 -14.23 30.94
CA GLU A 60 6.06 -15.06 32.16
C GLU A 60 4.98 -16.14 32.15
N ALA A 61 3.81 -15.88 31.53
CA ALA A 61 2.71 -16.84 31.51
C ALA A 61 2.97 -18.08 30.64
N ALA A 62 3.87 -17.97 29.67
CA ALA A 62 4.15 -19.01 28.68
C ALA A 62 5.62 -19.46 28.71
N ALA A 63 5.85 -20.68 29.17
CA ALA A 63 7.18 -21.31 29.19
C ALA A 63 7.70 -21.71 27.78
N SER A 64 6.83 -21.78 26.78
CA SER A 64 7.16 -22.20 25.41
C SER A 64 6.20 -21.59 24.39
N GLU A 65 6.61 -21.57 23.11
CA GLU A 65 5.78 -21.06 22.02
C GLU A 65 4.41 -21.77 21.90
N PRO A 66 4.28 -23.11 22.00
CA PRO A 66 2.97 -23.77 22.02
C PRO A 66 2.08 -23.28 23.16
N THR A 67 2.63 -23.18 24.37
CA THR A 67 1.89 -22.70 25.55
C THR A 67 1.43 -21.24 25.37
N PHE A 68 2.27 -20.41 24.73
CA PHE A 68 1.93 -19.04 24.38
C PHE A 68 0.77 -18.97 23.37
N ARG A 69 0.78 -19.82 22.34
CA ARG A 69 -0.33 -19.89 21.36
C ARG A 69 -1.63 -20.38 22.01
N THR A 70 -1.56 -21.40 22.87
CA THR A 70 -2.73 -21.89 23.62
C THR A 70 -3.30 -20.80 24.52
N LEU A 71 -2.45 -20.03 25.21
CA LEU A 71 -2.88 -18.87 25.99
C LEU A 71 -3.64 -17.86 25.14
N LEU A 72 -3.09 -17.46 23.98
CA LEU A 72 -3.72 -16.47 23.12
C LEU A 72 -5.08 -16.92 22.56
N ARG A 73 -5.21 -18.21 22.19
CA ARG A 73 -6.50 -18.78 21.77
C ARG A 73 -7.51 -18.81 22.91
N ALA A 74 -7.07 -19.22 24.10
CA ALA A 74 -7.94 -19.29 25.28
C ALA A 74 -8.43 -17.89 25.69
N LEU A 75 -7.55 -16.88 25.67
CA LEU A 75 -7.93 -15.49 25.94
C LEU A 75 -8.90 -14.96 24.87
N ALA A 76 -8.64 -15.20 23.59
CA ALA A 76 -9.54 -14.79 22.51
C ALA A 76 -10.95 -15.39 22.65
N ALA A 77 -11.05 -16.68 23.00
CA ALA A 77 -12.33 -17.37 23.10
C ALA A 77 -13.08 -17.07 24.41
N HIS A 78 -12.38 -16.99 25.54
CA HIS A 78 -13.00 -16.98 26.86
C HIS A 78 -12.84 -15.66 27.63
N ALA A 79 -11.88 -14.82 27.24
CA ALA A 79 -11.57 -13.55 27.91
C ALA A 79 -11.40 -12.37 26.91
N PRO A 80 -12.40 -12.07 26.06
CA PRO A 80 -12.29 -11.01 25.04
C PRO A 80 -12.11 -9.60 25.61
N MET A 81 -12.35 -9.41 26.92
CA MET A 81 -12.05 -8.15 27.62
C MET A 81 -10.54 -7.91 27.84
N VAL A 82 -9.71 -8.93 27.64
CA VAL A 82 -8.26 -8.84 27.80
C VAL A 82 -7.66 -8.35 26.50
N SER A 83 -7.10 -7.14 26.51
CA SER A 83 -6.31 -6.66 25.37
C SER A 83 -5.12 -7.59 25.14
N THR A 84 -5.02 -8.15 23.94
CA THR A 84 -3.88 -9.02 23.56
C THR A 84 -2.79 -8.27 22.81
N ALA A 85 -2.89 -6.93 22.73
CA ALA A 85 -1.91 -6.07 22.06
C ALA A 85 -0.49 -6.23 22.64
N GLY A 86 -0.37 -6.44 23.96
CA GLY A 86 0.90 -6.69 24.64
C GLY A 86 1.61 -7.97 24.20
N ALA A 87 0.89 -8.91 23.55
CA ALA A 87 1.45 -10.17 23.09
C ALA A 87 2.27 -10.04 21.79
N PHE A 88 2.11 -8.96 21.02
CA PHE A 88 2.84 -8.76 19.75
C PHE A 88 4.37 -8.85 19.87
N PRO A 89 5.04 -8.10 20.75
CA PRO A 89 6.49 -8.21 20.92
C PRO A 89 6.93 -9.63 21.31
N VAL A 90 6.16 -10.30 22.18
CA VAL A 90 6.44 -11.69 22.60
C VAL A 90 6.30 -12.67 21.42
N LYS A 91 5.29 -12.47 20.56
CA LYS A 91 5.11 -13.25 19.33
C LYS A 91 6.29 -13.05 18.37
N ALA A 92 6.76 -11.82 18.21
CA ALA A 92 7.93 -11.52 17.38
C ALA A 92 9.21 -12.19 17.92
N GLU A 93 9.43 -12.19 19.24
CA GLU A 93 10.53 -12.89 19.90
C GLU A 93 10.51 -14.40 19.61
N TRP A 94 9.34 -15.05 19.75
CA TRP A 94 9.21 -16.48 19.44
C TRP A 94 9.48 -16.79 17.98
N VAL A 95 8.96 -15.96 17.06
CA VAL A 95 9.23 -16.11 15.62
C VAL A 95 10.72 -15.95 15.31
N ALA A 96 11.40 -14.99 15.94
CA ALA A 96 12.83 -14.75 15.76
C ALA A 96 13.71 -15.91 16.27
N ARG A 97 13.25 -16.64 17.29
CA ARG A 97 13.93 -17.81 17.87
C ARG A 97 13.79 -19.08 17.03
N ARG A 98 12.79 -19.18 16.16
CA ARG A 98 12.64 -20.35 15.30
C ARG A 98 13.91 -20.51 14.48
N ALA A 99 14.48 -21.72 14.48
CA ALA A 99 15.52 -22.07 13.54
C ALA A 99 15.03 -21.66 12.16
N LYS A 100 15.70 -20.67 11.55
CA LYS A 100 15.37 -20.27 10.19
C LYS A 100 15.39 -21.56 9.38
N PRO A 101 14.28 -21.98 8.74
CA PRO A 101 14.35 -23.12 7.85
C PRO A 101 15.55 -22.87 6.94
N LYS A 102 16.45 -23.87 6.80
CA LYS A 102 17.51 -23.84 5.78
C LYS A 102 16.85 -23.25 4.56
N ALA A 103 17.30 -22.05 4.16
CA ALA A 103 16.59 -21.28 3.16
C ALA A 103 16.23 -22.25 2.04
N PRO A 104 14.94 -22.38 1.65
CA PRO A 104 14.63 -23.17 0.47
C PRO A 104 15.57 -22.63 -0.60
N ARG A 105 16.44 -23.52 -1.09
CA ARG A 105 17.47 -23.25 -2.10
C ARG A 105 16.84 -22.29 -3.09
N GLN A 106 17.28 -21.03 -3.08
CA GLN A 106 16.54 -19.90 -3.65
C GLN A 106 15.96 -20.27 -5.02
N LYS A 107 14.70 -20.69 -5.05
CA LYS A 107 13.90 -20.65 -6.27
C LYS A 107 13.46 -19.20 -6.36
N GLY A 108 14.31 -18.40 -7.00
CA GLY A 108 14.02 -17.06 -7.51
C GLY A 108 13.22 -16.19 -6.57
N ALA A 109 13.77 -15.83 -5.40
CA ALA A 109 13.31 -14.64 -4.72
C ALA A 109 13.64 -13.45 -5.64
N MET A 110 12.62 -12.93 -6.32
CA MET A 110 12.60 -11.55 -6.82
C MET A 110 12.71 -10.63 -5.60
N SER A 111 13.92 -10.52 -5.04
CA SER A 111 14.29 -9.33 -4.29
C SER A 111 14.26 -8.18 -5.27
N SER A 112 13.72 -7.05 -4.82
CA SER A 112 14.02 -5.74 -5.39
C SER A 112 15.51 -5.72 -5.72
N ALA A 113 15.84 -5.76 -7.01
CA ALA A 113 17.20 -5.70 -7.48
C ALA A 113 17.80 -4.41 -6.91
N SER A 114 18.64 -4.53 -5.88
CA SER A 114 19.84 -3.72 -5.93
C SER A 114 20.50 -4.19 -7.22
N ALA A 115 20.43 -3.34 -8.23
CA ALA A 115 20.86 -3.70 -9.56
C ALA A 115 22.29 -4.19 -9.42
N ALA A 116 22.52 -5.49 -9.69
CA ALA A 116 23.84 -5.93 -10.07
C ALA A 116 24.35 -4.92 -11.11
N PRO A 117 25.60 -4.43 -11.00
CA PRO A 117 26.10 -3.41 -11.90
C PRO A 117 25.74 -3.80 -13.33
N ILE A 118 25.03 -2.92 -14.04
CA ILE A 118 24.64 -3.19 -15.42
C ILE A 118 25.92 -3.32 -16.22
N ASP A 119 26.27 -4.55 -16.56
CA ASP A 119 27.44 -4.87 -17.35
C ASP A 119 27.09 -4.69 -18.83
N ILE A 120 27.47 -3.53 -19.36
CA ILE A 120 27.31 -3.16 -20.77
C ILE A 120 28.08 -4.15 -21.65
N GLY A 121 29.12 -4.83 -21.13
CA GLY A 121 29.87 -5.86 -21.85
C GLY A 121 29.02 -7.01 -22.39
N ASN A 122 27.88 -7.29 -21.73
CA ASN A 122 26.94 -8.34 -22.14
C ASN A 122 25.92 -7.88 -23.19
N TRP A 123 25.96 -6.63 -23.63
CA TRP A 123 25.08 -6.14 -24.68
C TRP A 123 25.58 -6.58 -26.06
N PRO A 124 24.68 -6.70 -27.05
CA PRO A 124 25.08 -6.92 -28.44
C PRO A 124 26.17 -5.93 -28.87
N ALA A 125 27.15 -6.41 -29.62
CA ALA A 125 28.27 -5.56 -30.08
C ALA A 125 27.78 -4.33 -30.86
N SER A 126 26.73 -4.51 -31.68
CA SER A 126 26.06 -3.42 -32.41
C SER A 126 25.49 -2.34 -31.49
N TRP A 127 25.00 -2.70 -30.29
CA TRP A 127 24.42 -1.75 -29.34
C TRP A 127 25.48 -1.03 -28.52
N ARG A 128 26.56 -1.74 -28.16
CA ARG A 128 27.69 -1.15 -27.43
C ARG A 128 28.33 0.00 -28.21
N ALA A 129 28.39 -0.12 -29.53
CA ALA A 129 28.92 0.94 -30.41
C ALA A 129 28.17 2.28 -30.27
N TYR A 130 26.89 2.25 -29.89
CA TYR A 130 26.04 3.43 -29.73
C TYR A 130 26.03 4.01 -28.31
N TRP A 131 26.60 3.30 -27.33
CA TRP A 131 26.50 3.68 -25.92
C TRP A 131 27.18 5.01 -25.61
N THR A 132 28.36 5.25 -26.16
CA THR A 132 29.14 6.47 -25.94
C THR A 132 28.36 7.72 -26.38
N GLY A 133 27.63 7.64 -27.50
CA GLY A 133 26.77 8.72 -27.97
C GLY A 133 25.57 8.98 -27.05
N LEU A 134 24.95 7.93 -26.51
CA LEU A 134 23.86 8.07 -25.54
C LEU A 134 24.34 8.62 -24.19
N GLU A 135 25.53 8.24 -23.73
CA GLU A 135 26.11 8.70 -22.47
C GLU A 135 26.48 10.19 -22.51
N ALA A 136 26.97 10.68 -23.66
CA ALA A 136 27.27 12.09 -23.88
C ALA A 136 26.04 12.95 -24.25
N ALA A 137 24.86 12.35 -24.40
CA ALA A 137 23.66 13.06 -24.82
C ALA A 137 23.17 14.05 -23.75
N PRO A 138 22.54 15.17 -24.15
CA PRO A 138 21.95 16.14 -23.23
C PRO A 138 20.62 15.62 -22.62
N VAL A 139 20.71 14.51 -21.89
CA VAL A 139 19.58 13.81 -21.27
C VAL A 139 19.73 13.90 -19.74
N LYS A 140 18.62 14.09 -19.03
CA LYS A 140 18.63 14.14 -17.56
C LYS A 140 19.25 12.84 -16.98
N PRO A 141 20.09 12.91 -15.93
CA PRO A 141 20.74 11.73 -15.37
C PRO A 141 19.78 10.59 -14.98
N SER A 142 18.60 10.93 -14.45
CA SER A 142 17.56 9.95 -14.11
C SER A 142 16.97 9.22 -15.34
N SER A 143 16.87 9.91 -16.48
CA SER A 143 16.40 9.33 -17.73
C SER A 143 17.47 8.43 -18.36
N LEU A 144 18.74 8.84 -18.31
CA LEU A 144 19.86 8.02 -18.75
C LEU A 144 19.96 6.71 -17.94
N HIS A 145 19.79 6.78 -16.62
CA HIS A 145 19.74 5.60 -15.76
C HIS A 145 18.59 4.64 -16.15
N ARG A 146 17.39 5.18 -16.39
CA ARG A 146 16.23 4.41 -16.84
C ARG A 146 16.45 3.76 -18.22
N TYR A 147 17.04 4.49 -19.17
CA TYR A 147 17.35 3.95 -20.50
C TYR A 147 18.36 2.81 -20.40
N ARG A 148 19.42 2.98 -19.60
CA ARG A 148 20.41 1.93 -19.36
C ARG A 148 19.77 0.64 -18.82
N ALA A 149 18.88 0.76 -17.84
CA ALA A 149 18.15 -0.39 -17.31
C ALA A 149 17.25 -1.06 -18.37
N SER A 150 16.56 -0.25 -19.18
CA SER A 150 15.66 -0.72 -20.24
C SER A 150 16.41 -1.47 -21.34
N ILE A 151 17.52 -0.89 -21.83
CA ILE A 151 18.39 -1.49 -22.84
C ILE A 151 18.95 -2.81 -22.32
N ASN A 152 19.38 -2.86 -21.06
CA ASN A 152 19.90 -4.08 -20.45
C ASN A 152 18.86 -5.21 -20.39
N SER A 153 17.61 -4.91 -20.05
CA SER A 153 16.53 -5.91 -20.10
C SER A 153 16.27 -6.41 -21.53
N CYS A 154 16.29 -5.52 -22.52
CA CYS A 154 16.17 -5.93 -23.92
C CYS A 154 17.37 -6.77 -24.38
N ALA A 155 18.58 -6.42 -23.96
CA ALA A 155 19.81 -7.15 -24.28
C ALA A 155 19.77 -8.59 -23.76
N GLN A 156 19.18 -8.82 -22.58
CA GLN A 156 18.97 -10.17 -22.04
C GLN A 156 18.04 -11.02 -22.93
N LEU A 157 17.00 -10.41 -23.52
CA LEU A 157 16.10 -11.10 -24.45
C LEU A 157 16.81 -11.43 -25.77
N VAL A 158 17.66 -10.52 -26.27
CA VAL A 158 18.49 -10.77 -27.46
C VAL A 158 19.51 -11.88 -27.18
N ALA A 159 20.19 -11.85 -26.03
CA ALA A 159 21.13 -12.90 -25.62
C ALA A 159 20.45 -14.28 -25.45
N ALA A 160 19.18 -14.30 -25.07
CA ALA A 160 18.36 -15.50 -25.00
C ALA A 160 17.84 -15.98 -26.39
N GLY A 161 18.22 -15.31 -27.49
CA GLY A 161 17.81 -15.65 -28.85
C GLY A 161 16.36 -15.30 -29.18
N ILE A 162 15.72 -14.45 -28.37
CA ILE A 162 14.28 -14.11 -28.54
C ILE A 162 14.08 -13.01 -29.58
N ALA A 163 15.08 -12.13 -29.76
CA ALA A 163 15.07 -11.06 -30.74
C ALA A 163 16.45 -10.90 -31.37
N THR A 164 16.52 -10.29 -32.55
CA THR A 164 17.80 -9.97 -33.20
C THR A 164 18.46 -8.72 -32.61
N ALA A 165 19.73 -8.49 -32.94
CA ALA A 165 20.51 -7.37 -32.42
C ALA A 165 20.42 -6.10 -33.29
N ASP A 166 19.71 -6.15 -34.42
CA ASP A 166 19.62 -5.01 -35.33
C ASP A 166 18.55 -4.03 -34.84
N LEU A 167 18.81 -2.72 -34.88
CA LEU A 167 17.83 -1.71 -34.43
C LEU A 167 16.76 -1.47 -35.51
N THR A 168 15.89 -2.45 -35.73
CA THR A 168 14.88 -2.46 -36.80
C THR A 168 13.45 -2.64 -36.26
N PHE A 169 12.46 -2.44 -37.13
CA PHE A 169 11.05 -2.78 -36.84
C PHE A 169 10.88 -4.19 -36.27
N PHE A 170 11.51 -5.19 -36.91
CA PHE A 170 11.31 -6.59 -36.55
C PHE A 170 11.83 -6.89 -35.14
N THR A 171 12.98 -6.33 -34.78
CA THR A 171 13.53 -6.42 -33.42
C THR A 171 12.62 -5.77 -32.39
N ALA A 172 12.12 -4.56 -32.68
CA ALA A 172 11.18 -3.88 -31.79
C ALA A 172 9.88 -4.67 -31.60
N PHE A 173 9.37 -5.29 -32.66
CA PHE A 173 8.19 -6.16 -32.61
C PHE A 173 8.47 -7.41 -31.75
N GLN A 174 9.56 -8.13 -32.01
CA GLN A 174 9.94 -9.34 -31.25
C GLN A 174 10.15 -9.05 -29.76
N LEU A 175 10.86 -7.96 -29.43
CA LEU A 175 11.03 -7.51 -28.05
C LEU A 175 9.70 -7.09 -27.43
N GLY A 176 8.85 -6.40 -28.20
CA GLY A 176 7.54 -5.97 -27.76
C GLY A 176 6.65 -7.15 -27.35
N GLU A 177 6.59 -8.19 -28.18
CA GLU A 177 5.84 -9.41 -27.90
C GLU A 177 6.46 -10.23 -26.77
N ALA A 178 7.78 -10.35 -26.74
CA ALA A 178 8.49 -11.07 -25.68
C ALA A 178 8.29 -10.45 -24.30
N LEU A 179 8.24 -9.12 -24.21
CA LEU A 179 8.01 -8.39 -22.98
C LEU A 179 6.56 -8.51 -22.48
N LYS A 180 5.61 -8.80 -23.36
CA LYS A 180 4.21 -9.04 -22.97
C LYS A 180 4.00 -10.42 -22.37
N VAL A 181 4.85 -11.42 -22.62
CA VAL A 181 4.59 -12.83 -22.27
C VAL A 181 5.54 -13.38 -21.19
N ASP A 182 5.00 -13.95 -20.10
CA ASP A 182 5.82 -14.78 -19.20
C ASP A 182 6.06 -16.15 -19.82
N ARG A 183 7.34 -16.52 -20.05
CA ARG A 183 7.71 -17.87 -20.49
C ARG A 183 8.34 -18.72 -19.39
N ARG A 184 8.45 -18.21 -18.16
CA ARG A 184 9.20 -18.91 -17.08
C ARG A 184 8.41 -20.04 -16.41
N ASN A 185 7.08 -20.10 -16.58
CA ASN A 185 6.21 -21.07 -15.90
C ASN A 185 5.20 -21.80 -16.81
N GLY A 186 5.41 -21.84 -18.13
CA GLY A 186 4.53 -22.59 -19.05
C GLY A 186 3.07 -22.10 -19.12
N THR A 187 2.77 -20.92 -18.58
CA THR A 187 1.45 -20.29 -18.61
C THR A 187 1.59 -18.90 -19.24
N SER A 188 0.98 -18.70 -20.41
CA SER A 188 0.96 -17.42 -21.11
C SER A 188 0.03 -16.44 -20.40
N ARG A 189 0.56 -15.70 -19.43
CA ARG A 189 -0.13 -14.54 -18.84
C ARG A 189 0.55 -13.27 -19.30
N GLU A 190 -0.25 -12.27 -19.68
CA GLU A 190 0.25 -10.96 -20.07
C GLU A 190 0.91 -10.27 -18.87
N VAL A 191 2.21 -9.97 -18.94
CA VAL A 191 3.01 -9.51 -17.80
C VAL A 191 3.13 -7.99 -17.76
N LEU A 192 3.36 -7.36 -18.91
CA LEU A 192 3.66 -5.93 -19.00
C LEU A 192 2.63 -5.21 -19.87
N ARG A 193 2.15 -4.06 -19.36
CA ARG A 193 1.21 -3.21 -20.09
C ARG A 193 1.88 -2.60 -21.34
N PRO A 194 1.13 -2.31 -22.41
CA PRO A 194 1.67 -1.71 -23.64
C PRO A 194 2.53 -0.47 -23.42
N TYR A 195 2.13 0.44 -22.50
CA TYR A 195 2.93 1.61 -22.14
C TYR A 195 4.29 1.28 -21.52
N THR A 196 4.34 0.24 -20.67
CA THR A 196 5.58 -0.21 -20.05
C THR A 196 6.52 -0.80 -21.11
N VAL A 197 5.99 -1.59 -22.03
CA VAL A 197 6.74 -2.12 -23.17
C VAL A 197 7.26 -0.99 -24.07
N ALA A 198 6.45 0.03 -24.35
CA ALA A 198 6.86 1.21 -25.10
C ALA A 198 8.04 1.95 -24.42
N ASN A 199 8.06 2.02 -23.08
CA ASN A 199 9.19 2.63 -22.35
C ASN A 199 10.48 1.81 -22.45
N TYR A 200 10.39 0.48 -22.52
CA TYR A 200 11.56 -0.36 -22.79
C TYR A 200 12.13 -0.07 -24.18
N LEU A 201 11.27 0.00 -25.20
CA LEU A 201 11.65 0.33 -26.57
C LEU A 201 12.18 1.76 -26.72
N GLU A 202 11.66 2.73 -25.95
CA GLU A 202 12.18 4.10 -25.92
C GLU A 202 13.66 4.14 -25.54
N GLY A 203 14.13 3.25 -24.66
CA GLY A 203 15.55 3.13 -24.34
C GLY A 203 16.41 2.77 -25.55
N LEU A 204 15.94 1.85 -26.40
CA LEU A 204 16.65 1.45 -27.63
C LEU A 204 16.55 2.52 -28.72
N VAL A 205 15.41 3.19 -28.84
CA VAL A 205 15.24 4.33 -29.74
C VAL A 205 16.19 5.47 -29.34
N ALA A 206 16.34 5.75 -28.04
CA ALA A 206 17.29 6.73 -27.54
C ALA A 206 18.75 6.30 -27.81
N LEU A 207 19.08 5.03 -27.58
CA LEU A 207 20.41 4.47 -27.88
C LEU A 207 20.79 4.69 -29.35
N GLY A 208 19.93 4.30 -30.29
CA GLY A 208 20.20 4.51 -31.70
C GLY A 208 20.24 5.99 -32.08
N ARG A 209 19.28 6.80 -31.59
CA ARG A 209 19.18 8.22 -31.92
C ARG A 209 20.45 9.00 -31.53
N TYR A 210 20.92 8.79 -30.30
CA TYR A 210 22.07 9.53 -29.78
C TYR A 210 23.41 8.85 -30.13
N GLY A 211 23.39 7.55 -30.43
CA GLY A 211 24.54 6.82 -30.94
C GLY A 211 24.86 7.07 -32.42
N GLY A 212 24.02 7.81 -33.15
CA GLY A 212 24.23 8.11 -34.56
C GLY A 212 23.80 6.98 -35.51
N ALA A 213 22.88 6.11 -35.09
CA ALA A 213 22.26 5.13 -35.99
C ALA A 213 21.41 5.84 -37.05
N ASP A 214 21.27 5.20 -38.21
CA ASP A 214 20.48 5.72 -39.32
C ASP A 214 19.02 6.01 -38.89
N PRO A 215 18.54 7.26 -39.06
CA PRO A 215 17.16 7.63 -38.75
C PRO A 215 16.11 6.78 -39.45
N GLU A 216 16.36 6.33 -40.70
CA GLU A 216 15.41 5.49 -41.43
C GLU A 216 15.34 4.08 -40.83
N ALA A 217 16.50 3.49 -40.47
CA ALA A 217 16.54 2.22 -39.74
C ALA A 217 15.77 2.27 -38.40
N LEU A 218 15.81 3.40 -37.68
CA LEU A 218 15.09 3.60 -36.42
C LEU A 218 13.59 3.89 -36.57
N ALA A 219 13.11 4.26 -37.76
CA ALA A 219 11.71 4.59 -38.00
C ALA A 219 10.79 3.41 -37.63
N GLY A 220 11.23 2.19 -37.95
CA GLY A 220 10.52 0.97 -37.58
C GLY A 220 10.34 0.77 -36.08
N MET A 221 11.37 1.06 -35.28
CA MET A 221 11.28 0.94 -33.82
C MET A 221 10.36 2.00 -33.22
N ARG A 222 10.42 3.24 -33.75
CA ARG A 222 9.55 4.34 -33.34
C ARG A 222 8.09 4.00 -33.61
N PHE A 223 7.79 3.44 -34.78
CA PHE A 223 6.44 3.01 -35.13
C PHE A 223 5.86 1.99 -34.14
N VAL A 224 6.61 0.94 -33.79
CA VAL A 224 6.14 -0.07 -32.82
C VAL A 224 5.94 0.54 -31.44
N ARG A 225 6.86 1.39 -31.00
CA ARG A 225 6.74 2.13 -29.74
C ARG A 225 5.49 3.01 -29.71
N ASP A 226 5.26 3.77 -30.78
CA ASP A 226 4.14 4.71 -30.87
C ASP A 226 2.81 3.96 -30.97
N HIS A 227 2.74 2.88 -31.75
CA HIS A 227 1.59 1.98 -31.74
C HIS A 227 1.27 1.42 -30.34
N LEU A 228 2.29 1.02 -29.56
CA LEU A 228 2.09 0.57 -28.18
C LEU A 228 1.63 1.70 -27.25
N ARG A 229 1.97 2.95 -27.53
CA ARG A 229 1.43 4.12 -26.83
C ARG A 229 -0.02 4.36 -27.21
N ASP A 230 -0.38 4.31 -28.49
CA ASP A 230 -1.76 4.47 -28.96
C ASP A 230 -2.69 3.38 -28.39
N VAL A 231 -2.20 2.14 -28.30
CA VAL A 231 -2.91 1.03 -27.65
C VAL A 231 -3.03 1.28 -26.14
N ALA A 232 -2.00 1.84 -25.50
CA ALA A 232 -2.07 2.20 -24.08
C ALA A 232 -3.05 3.35 -23.80
N ASP A 233 -3.10 4.36 -24.68
CA ASP A 233 -3.99 5.51 -24.60
C ASP A 233 -5.45 5.07 -24.82
N SER A 234 -5.67 4.06 -25.67
CA SER A 234 -6.97 3.35 -25.75
C SER A 234 -7.36 2.64 -24.44
N GLY A 235 -6.39 2.37 -23.57
CA GLY A 235 -6.56 1.83 -22.22
C GLY A 235 -7.09 2.84 -21.18
N ASP A 236 -7.18 4.14 -21.49
CA ASP A 236 -7.89 5.10 -20.64
C ASP A 236 -9.35 4.71 -20.45
N LYS A 237 -9.95 4.03 -21.44
CA LYS A 237 -11.28 3.41 -21.31
C LYS A 237 -11.37 2.45 -20.11
N LEU A 238 -10.30 1.72 -19.78
CA LEU A 238 -10.27 0.84 -18.61
C LEU A 238 -10.21 1.63 -17.29
N LYS A 239 -9.53 2.78 -17.27
CA LYS A 239 -9.53 3.67 -16.09
C LYS A 239 -10.92 4.27 -15.88
N PHE A 240 -11.52 4.81 -16.94
CA PHE A 240 -12.88 5.35 -16.88
C PHE A 240 -13.90 4.28 -16.46
N ALA A 241 -13.83 3.06 -17.00
CA ALA A 241 -14.71 1.96 -16.60
C ALA A 241 -14.57 1.60 -15.11
N ARG A 242 -13.34 1.58 -14.56
CA ARG A 242 -13.13 1.32 -13.12
C ARG A 242 -13.73 2.42 -12.25
N ILE A 243 -13.52 3.69 -12.61
CA ILE A 243 -14.05 4.84 -11.88
C ILE A 243 -15.57 4.86 -11.96
N ALA A 244 -16.14 4.67 -13.16
CA ALA A 244 -17.58 4.56 -13.37
C ALA A 244 -18.19 3.45 -12.51
N GLY A 245 -17.56 2.26 -12.46
CA GLY A 245 -18.02 1.15 -11.62
C GLY A 245 -17.97 1.42 -10.11
N ILE A 246 -17.15 2.37 -9.63
CA ILE A 246 -17.21 2.85 -8.23
C ILE A 246 -18.33 3.88 -8.06
N MET A 247 -18.48 4.81 -9.01
CA MET A 247 -19.55 5.80 -8.99
C MET A 247 -20.94 5.16 -9.02
N GLU A 248 -21.14 4.12 -9.84
CA GLU A 248 -22.37 3.30 -9.90
C GLU A 248 -22.70 2.61 -8.57
N LYS A 249 -21.67 2.30 -7.76
CA LYS A 249 -21.85 1.71 -6.43
C LYS A 249 -22.14 2.73 -5.34
N GLY A 250 -22.15 4.03 -5.67
CA GLY A 250 -22.35 5.13 -4.71
C GLY A 250 -21.13 6.01 -4.48
N GLY A 251 -20.03 5.82 -5.22
CA GLY A 251 -18.85 6.71 -5.15
C GLY A 251 -18.21 6.72 -3.75
N PHE A 252 -18.19 7.90 -3.12
CA PHE A 252 -17.65 8.05 -1.76
C PHE A 252 -18.47 7.33 -0.69
N GLU A 253 -19.78 7.22 -0.86
CA GLU A 253 -20.64 6.47 0.07
C GLU A 253 -20.24 4.99 0.12
N PHE A 254 -19.97 4.40 -1.05
CA PHE A 254 -19.46 3.03 -1.15
C PHE A 254 -18.13 2.85 -0.41
N ILE A 255 -17.21 3.81 -0.56
CA ILE A 255 -15.90 3.78 0.10
C ILE A 255 -16.07 3.88 1.62
N ALA A 256 -16.93 4.80 2.09
CA ALA A 256 -17.24 4.96 3.51
C ALA A 256 -17.90 3.71 4.11
N ASP A 257 -18.88 3.10 3.43
CA ASP A 257 -19.49 1.83 3.87
C ASP A 257 -18.44 0.71 3.93
N ARG A 258 -17.52 0.64 2.95
CA ARG A 258 -16.45 -0.36 2.98
C ARG A 258 -15.48 -0.14 4.14
N ILE A 259 -15.13 1.10 4.46
CA ILE A 259 -14.33 1.44 5.65
C ILE A 259 -15.06 0.98 6.92
N GLY A 260 -16.36 1.27 7.05
CA GLY A 260 -17.17 0.81 8.17
C GLY A 260 -17.23 -0.71 8.30
N LYS A 261 -17.35 -1.45 7.19
CA LYS A 261 -17.27 -2.92 7.17
C LYS A 261 -15.93 -3.43 7.65
N LEU A 262 -14.83 -2.84 7.19
CA LEU A 262 -13.48 -3.22 7.62
C LEU A 262 -13.27 -2.97 9.13
N ARG A 263 -13.78 -1.86 9.69
CA ARG A 263 -13.72 -1.62 11.14
C ARG A 263 -14.46 -2.70 11.92
N ARG A 264 -15.69 -3.04 11.54
CA ARG A 264 -16.48 -4.12 12.18
C ARG A 264 -15.80 -5.49 12.04
N GLU A 265 -15.23 -5.78 10.88
CA GLU A 265 -14.42 -6.99 10.67
C GLU A 265 -13.22 -7.03 11.65
N ALA A 266 -12.49 -5.92 11.81
CA ALA A 266 -11.38 -5.81 12.74
C ALA A 266 -11.80 -5.93 14.22
N GLU A 267 -12.92 -5.35 14.63
CA GLU A 267 -13.47 -5.46 15.99
C GLU A 267 -13.74 -6.91 16.38
N SER A 268 -14.19 -7.74 15.43
CA SER A 268 -14.47 -9.16 15.67
C SER A 268 -13.21 -10.01 15.84
N LEU A 269 -12.03 -9.47 15.52
CA LEU A 269 -10.76 -10.18 15.56
C LEU A 269 -9.99 -9.90 16.87
N PRO A 270 -9.28 -10.90 17.43
CA PRO A 270 -8.39 -10.70 18.56
C PRO A 270 -7.23 -9.74 18.24
N ASP A 271 -6.80 -8.94 19.22
CA ASP A 271 -5.81 -7.88 18.98
C ASP A 271 -4.47 -8.40 18.44
N HIS A 272 -4.00 -9.56 18.91
CA HIS A 272 -2.74 -10.17 18.50
C HIS A 272 -2.76 -10.80 17.08
N CYS A 273 -3.91 -10.78 16.39
CA CYS A 273 -4.06 -11.36 15.07
C CYS A 273 -3.47 -10.43 14.00
N ALA A 274 -2.62 -10.99 13.13
CA ALA A 274 -2.06 -10.24 12.00
C ALA A 274 -3.15 -9.78 11.01
N GLU A 275 -4.24 -10.54 10.93
CA GLU A 275 -5.42 -10.20 10.14
C GLU A 275 -6.08 -8.90 10.62
N LYS A 276 -6.26 -8.72 11.94
CA LYS A 276 -6.81 -7.47 12.50
C LYS A 276 -5.97 -6.27 12.10
N VAL A 277 -4.66 -6.37 12.25
CA VAL A 277 -3.71 -5.32 11.84
C VAL A 277 -3.86 -5.00 10.37
N ARG A 278 -3.91 -6.03 9.51
CA ARG A 278 -4.07 -5.84 8.05
C ARG A 278 -5.42 -5.19 7.70
N THR A 279 -6.49 -5.55 8.40
CA THR A 279 -7.82 -4.97 8.20
C THR A 279 -7.86 -3.51 8.63
N LEU A 280 -7.29 -3.16 9.78
CA LEU A 280 -7.14 -1.77 10.23
C LEU A 280 -6.27 -0.94 9.28
N GLN A 281 -5.16 -1.51 8.78
CA GLN A 281 -4.33 -0.86 7.76
C GLN A 281 -5.11 -0.55 6.48
N LYS A 282 -5.96 -1.46 6.01
CA LYS A 282 -6.84 -1.22 4.85
C LYS A 282 -7.85 -0.11 5.14
N ALA A 283 -8.49 -0.14 6.31
CA ALA A 283 -9.44 0.89 6.72
C ALA A 283 -8.78 2.27 6.78
N ALA A 284 -7.63 2.38 7.45
CA ALA A 284 -6.86 3.60 7.56
C ALA A 284 -6.36 4.10 6.19
N LEU A 285 -5.86 3.20 5.33
CA LEU A 285 -5.46 3.56 3.96
C LEU A 285 -6.61 4.16 3.15
N CYS A 286 -7.78 3.52 3.18
CA CYS A 286 -8.95 4.01 2.46
C CYS A 286 -9.43 5.34 3.05
N ALA A 287 -9.51 5.46 4.38
CA ALA A 287 -9.99 6.65 5.08
C ALA A 287 -9.09 7.87 4.84
N VAL A 288 -7.78 7.71 5.03
CA VAL A 288 -6.82 8.80 4.81
C VAL A 288 -6.80 9.22 3.34
N ASN A 289 -6.82 8.27 2.39
CA ASN A 289 -6.80 8.61 0.95
C ASN A 289 -8.15 9.07 0.40
N MET A 290 -9.24 8.81 1.12
CA MET A 290 -10.55 9.42 0.84
C MET A 290 -10.54 10.90 1.23
N ASN A 291 -9.88 11.25 2.34
CA ASN A 291 -9.85 12.61 2.87
C ASN A 291 -8.72 13.47 2.29
N LYS A 292 -7.52 12.90 2.10
CA LYS A 292 -6.37 13.53 1.44
C LYS A 292 -5.66 12.50 0.53
N PRO A 293 -6.05 12.42 -0.75
CA PRO A 293 -5.53 11.42 -1.69
C PRO A 293 -4.03 11.60 -1.93
N GLY A 294 -3.18 10.76 -1.34
CA GLY A 294 -1.72 10.82 -1.51
C GLY A 294 -1.25 10.10 -2.78
N ARG A 295 -0.01 10.34 -3.24
CA ARG A 295 0.59 9.44 -4.24
C ARG A 295 1.07 8.18 -3.53
N THR A 296 0.96 7.04 -4.21
CA THR A 296 1.35 5.71 -3.71
C THR A 296 2.74 5.69 -3.04
N GLY A 297 3.73 6.37 -3.63
CA GLY A 297 5.08 6.50 -3.05
C GLY A 297 5.15 7.33 -1.77
N ASP A 298 4.41 8.44 -1.70
CA ASP A 298 4.36 9.32 -0.52
C ASP A 298 3.65 8.60 0.63
N VAL A 299 2.47 8.05 0.35
CA VAL A 299 1.66 7.26 1.31
C VAL A 299 2.46 6.13 1.94
N SER A 300 3.31 5.45 1.15
CA SER A 300 4.13 4.34 1.67
C SER A 300 5.20 4.77 2.67
N ARG A 301 5.58 6.05 2.69
CA ARG A 301 6.71 6.58 3.45
C ARG A 301 6.34 7.45 4.63
N TRP A 302 5.10 7.94 4.71
CA TRP A 302 4.69 8.82 5.81
C TRP A 302 5.04 8.27 7.19
N ARG A 303 5.42 9.17 8.09
CA ARG A 303 5.83 8.84 9.45
C ARG A 303 4.97 9.56 10.47
N ILE A 304 4.66 8.86 11.55
CA ILE A 304 3.90 9.42 12.67
C ILE A 304 4.77 10.47 13.37
N GLY A 305 4.20 11.62 13.69
CA GLY A 305 4.90 12.75 14.31
C GLY A 305 5.74 13.61 13.35
N GLU A 306 5.93 13.19 12.10
CA GLU A 306 6.61 13.97 11.06
C GLU A 306 5.61 14.40 9.98
N ASP A 307 5.08 13.43 9.21
CA ASP A 307 4.08 13.69 8.17
C ASP A 307 2.65 13.65 8.74
N LEU A 308 2.38 12.66 9.61
CA LEU A 308 1.09 12.49 10.29
C LEU A 308 1.24 12.84 11.76
N SER A 309 0.83 14.05 12.14
CA SER A 309 0.86 14.50 13.53
C SER A 309 -0.52 14.40 14.18
N ARG A 310 -0.55 14.17 15.49
CA ARG A 310 -1.78 14.15 16.29
C ARG A 310 -1.71 15.25 17.33
N ASP A 311 -2.69 16.15 17.30
CA ASP A 311 -2.85 17.24 18.26
C ASP A 311 -3.35 16.70 19.61
N ILE A 312 -3.24 17.55 20.64
CA ILE A 312 -3.67 17.23 22.01
C ILE A 312 -5.18 16.96 22.07
N ASP A 313 -5.96 17.67 21.26
CA ASP A 313 -7.42 17.54 21.18
C ASP A 313 -7.90 16.27 20.45
N GLY A 314 -6.98 15.50 19.86
CA GLY A 314 -7.30 14.30 19.09
C GLY A 314 -7.30 14.48 17.59
N THR A 315 -7.15 15.70 17.09
CA THR A 315 -7.13 15.98 15.66
C THR A 315 -5.85 15.46 15.03
N TRP A 316 -5.96 14.62 14.01
CA TRP A 316 -4.82 14.25 13.16
C TRP A 316 -4.65 15.27 12.05
N ARG A 317 -3.39 15.58 11.72
CA ARG A 317 -3.01 16.43 10.60
C ARG A 317 -2.06 15.69 9.70
N LEU A 318 -2.23 15.89 8.39
CA LEU A 318 -1.31 15.37 7.39
C LEU A 318 -0.56 16.53 6.74
N GLY A 319 0.67 16.74 7.17
CA GLY A 319 1.63 17.63 6.53
C GLY A 319 2.57 16.84 5.61
N GLY A 320 3.11 17.50 4.59
CA GLY A 320 4.13 16.85 3.78
C GLY A 320 4.46 17.57 2.48
N VAL A 321 5.73 17.48 2.12
CA VAL A 321 6.25 17.86 0.80
C VAL A 321 5.98 16.71 -0.16
N GLN A 322 5.30 16.98 -1.28
CA GLN A 322 5.09 15.97 -2.31
C GLN A 322 6.41 15.70 -3.05
N GLU A 323 7.00 14.52 -2.90
CA GLU A 323 8.38 14.21 -3.35
C GLU A 323 8.62 14.54 -4.83
N LYS A 324 7.69 14.16 -5.71
CA LYS A 324 7.88 14.36 -7.15
C LYS A 324 7.90 15.84 -7.58
N THR A 325 7.40 16.75 -6.75
CA THR A 325 7.30 18.18 -7.08
C THR A 325 7.98 19.10 -6.09
N ASP A 326 8.49 18.56 -4.98
CA ASP A 326 9.14 19.29 -3.89
C ASP A 326 8.32 20.49 -3.39
N ARG A 327 6.97 20.35 -3.42
CA ARG A 327 6.04 21.38 -2.96
C ARG A 327 5.38 20.93 -1.68
N GLU A 328 5.32 21.83 -0.70
CA GLU A 328 4.46 21.68 0.46
C GLU A 328 3.01 21.52 0.00
N THR A 329 2.40 20.41 0.39
CA THR A 329 0.94 20.27 0.32
C THR A 329 0.37 20.80 1.63
N GLU A 330 -0.78 21.46 1.57
CA GLU A 330 -1.42 22.06 2.73
C GLU A 330 -1.51 21.07 3.90
N VAL A 331 -1.03 21.48 5.09
CA VAL A 331 -1.19 20.72 6.33
C VAL A 331 -2.65 20.79 6.75
N GLY A 332 -3.46 19.85 6.29
CA GLY A 332 -4.90 19.80 6.59
C GLY A 332 -5.20 18.96 7.83
N ALA A 333 -6.13 19.42 8.65
CA ALA A 333 -6.79 18.58 9.64
C ALA A 333 -7.57 17.47 8.93
N LEU A 334 -7.44 16.24 9.40
CA LEU A 334 -8.20 15.12 8.91
C LEU A 334 -9.61 15.14 9.50
N TRP A 335 -10.57 14.51 8.83
CA TRP A 335 -11.93 14.38 9.37
C TRP A 335 -11.94 13.63 10.71
N PRO A 336 -12.85 13.95 11.65
CA PRO A 336 -12.93 13.27 12.95
C PRO A 336 -12.98 11.74 12.83
N GLU A 337 -13.75 11.22 11.87
CA GLU A 337 -13.89 9.78 11.64
C GLU A 337 -12.59 9.14 11.15
N VAL A 338 -11.77 9.89 10.40
CA VAL A 338 -10.43 9.44 9.98
C VAL A 338 -9.48 9.44 11.17
N CYS A 339 -9.61 10.44 12.06
CA CYS A 339 -8.83 10.53 13.29
C CYS A 339 -9.08 9.33 14.20
N GLU A 340 -10.34 8.93 14.37
CA GLU A 340 -10.73 7.73 15.12
C GLU A 340 -10.10 6.45 14.54
N ILE A 341 -10.12 6.29 13.22
CA ILE A 341 -9.54 5.12 12.55
C ILE A 341 -8.02 5.06 12.73
N LEU A 342 -7.35 6.21 12.70
CA LEU A 342 -5.92 6.30 12.97
C LEU A 342 -5.60 5.97 14.43
N ASP A 343 -6.42 6.45 15.38
CA ASP A 343 -6.31 6.12 16.79
C ASP A 343 -6.47 4.61 17.03
N GLU A 344 -7.48 3.99 16.43
CA GLU A 344 -7.70 2.53 16.46
C GLU A 344 -6.48 1.75 15.94
N LEU A 345 -5.93 2.19 14.80
CA LEU A 345 -4.76 1.56 14.19
C LEU A 345 -3.56 1.61 15.14
N ILE A 346 -3.25 2.78 15.72
CA ILE A 346 -2.05 2.94 16.55
C ILE A 346 -2.20 2.30 17.93
N LEU A 347 -3.41 2.32 18.51
CA LEU A 347 -3.73 1.62 19.75
C LEU A 347 -3.59 0.12 19.59
N GLY A 348 -4.00 -0.43 18.45
CA GLY A 348 -3.89 -1.85 18.13
C GLY A 348 -4.59 -2.73 19.16
N GLY A 349 -5.75 -2.28 19.67
CA GLY A 349 -6.54 -2.96 20.70
C GLY A 349 -6.21 -2.57 22.14
N ARG A 350 -5.32 -1.60 22.37
CA ARG A 350 -5.12 -1.00 23.70
C ARG A 350 -6.27 -0.05 24.05
N PRO A 351 -6.59 0.14 25.33
CA PRO A 351 -7.58 1.14 25.75
C PRO A 351 -7.19 2.58 25.37
N ASP A 352 -8.17 3.41 25.05
CA ASP A 352 -7.99 4.79 24.55
C ASP A 352 -7.16 5.68 25.47
N ARG A 353 -7.21 5.46 26.78
CA ARG A 353 -6.36 6.18 27.77
C ARG A 353 -4.86 6.06 27.50
N PHE A 354 -4.42 5.09 26.69
CA PHE A 354 -3.03 4.92 26.28
C PHE A 354 -2.66 5.66 24.99
N ILE A 355 -3.57 6.38 24.35
CA ILE A 355 -3.36 6.98 23.02
C ILE A 355 -2.13 7.90 22.99
N HIS A 356 -1.97 8.78 23.99
CA HIS A 356 -0.83 9.71 24.04
C HIS A 356 0.51 9.00 24.25
N LEU A 357 0.54 8.00 25.14
CA LEU A 357 1.73 7.16 25.35
C LEU A 357 2.08 6.44 24.06
N ARG A 358 1.06 5.88 23.39
CA ARG A 358 1.28 5.08 22.21
C ARG A 358 1.71 5.92 21.00
N TYR A 359 1.14 7.11 20.83
CA TYR A 359 1.60 8.08 19.84
C TYR A 359 3.07 8.45 20.05
N ARG A 360 3.47 8.72 21.30
CA ARG A 360 4.87 9.05 21.63
C ARG A 360 5.84 7.91 21.31
N GLU A 361 5.46 6.66 21.62
CA GLU A 361 6.25 5.47 21.26
C GLU A 361 6.40 5.28 19.74
N LEU A 362 5.44 5.75 18.96
CA LEU A 362 5.38 5.60 17.50
C LEU A 362 5.96 6.77 16.72
N SER A 363 6.26 7.88 17.38
CA SER A 363 6.82 9.05 16.73
C SER A 363 8.11 8.68 15.99
N GLY A 364 8.18 9.03 14.70
CA GLY A 364 9.26 8.67 13.79
C GLY A 364 9.11 7.28 13.14
N THR A 365 8.11 6.48 13.48
CA THR A 365 7.86 5.20 12.78
C THR A 365 6.96 5.39 11.57
N ASN A 366 7.01 4.47 10.61
CA ASN A 366 6.09 4.47 9.49
C ASN A 366 4.66 4.20 9.96
N TRP A 367 3.71 5.01 9.46
CA TRP A 367 2.32 4.98 9.95
C TRP A 367 1.55 3.69 9.64
N LEU A 368 1.94 2.94 8.60
CA LEU A 368 1.28 1.69 8.24
C LEU A 368 1.87 0.51 8.99
N THR A 369 3.20 0.42 9.03
CA THR A 369 3.88 -0.73 9.65
C THR A 369 4.05 -0.58 11.15
N LEU A 370 3.94 0.65 11.66
CA LEU A 370 4.21 1.00 13.05
C LEU A 370 5.64 0.62 13.48
N ALA A 371 6.58 0.66 12.52
CA ALA A 371 7.99 0.32 12.66
C ALA A 371 8.86 1.24 11.80
N ASP A 372 10.18 1.17 11.96
CA ASP A 372 11.13 2.06 11.26
C ASP A 372 11.06 1.95 9.73
N LYS A 373 10.73 0.76 9.21
CA LYS A 373 10.69 0.50 7.78
C LYS A 373 9.25 0.52 7.28
N GLY A 374 9.01 1.32 6.25
CA GLY A 374 7.79 1.26 5.45
C GLY A 374 7.72 0.01 4.57
N MET A 375 6.54 -0.21 3.99
CA MET A 375 6.33 -1.24 2.97
C MET A 375 6.84 -0.78 1.61
N ALA A 376 6.97 -1.71 0.66
CA ALA A 376 7.27 -1.38 -0.73
C ALA A 376 6.24 -0.37 -1.27
N SER A 377 6.67 0.57 -2.12
CA SER A 377 5.84 1.68 -2.59
C SER A 377 4.53 1.23 -3.21
N ARG A 378 4.47 0.08 -3.89
CA ARG A 378 3.24 -0.47 -4.49
C ARG A 378 2.21 -0.99 -3.48
N TRP A 379 2.63 -1.33 -2.27
CA TRP A 379 1.82 -2.06 -1.29
C TRP A 379 0.55 -1.30 -0.86
N PRO A 380 0.57 0.03 -0.58
CA PRO A 380 -0.66 0.79 -0.33
C PRO A 380 -1.70 0.64 -1.45
N SER A 381 -1.28 0.64 -2.72
CA SER A 381 -2.20 0.49 -3.84
C SER A 381 -2.79 -0.91 -3.94
N GLU A 382 -2.01 -1.95 -3.61
CA GLU A 382 -2.50 -3.34 -3.55
C GLU A 382 -3.55 -3.50 -2.44
N MET A 383 -3.33 -2.89 -1.27
CA MET A 383 -4.28 -2.93 -0.16
C MET A 383 -5.60 -2.21 -0.46
N VAL A 384 -5.53 -1.03 -1.09
CA VAL A 384 -6.73 -0.30 -1.52
C VAL A 384 -7.48 -1.10 -2.60
N GLN A 385 -6.76 -1.68 -3.57
CA GLN A 385 -7.37 -2.52 -4.60
C GLN A 385 -8.07 -3.75 -4.00
N GLU A 386 -7.47 -4.39 -3.00
CA GLU A 386 -8.08 -5.51 -2.27
C GLU A 386 -9.33 -5.07 -1.48
N ALA A 387 -9.33 -3.84 -0.96
CA ALA A 387 -10.43 -3.33 -0.14
C ALA A 387 -11.65 -2.90 -0.97
N ILE A 388 -11.44 -2.12 -2.03
CA ILE A 388 -12.50 -1.43 -2.79
C ILE A 388 -12.50 -1.73 -4.30
N GLY A 389 -11.55 -2.54 -4.79
CA GLY A 389 -11.51 -3.00 -6.19
C GLY A 389 -10.79 -2.06 -7.17
N VAL A 390 -10.30 -0.90 -6.71
CA VAL A 390 -9.55 0.07 -7.54
C VAL A 390 -8.22 0.44 -6.90
N PRO A 391 -7.17 0.75 -7.70
CA PRO A 391 -5.89 1.20 -7.16
C PRO A 391 -6.01 2.57 -6.49
N LEU A 392 -5.07 2.88 -5.59
CA LEU A 392 -5.02 4.12 -4.82
C LEU A 392 -5.04 5.38 -5.70
N HIS A 393 -4.40 5.33 -6.88
CA HIS A 393 -4.40 6.47 -7.81
C HIS A 393 -5.81 6.81 -8.35
N ASP A 394 -6.70 5.83 -8.46
CA ASP A 394 -8.06 6.09 -8.95
C ASP A 394 -8.87 6.89 -7.90
N LEU A 395 -8.59 6.73 -6.60
CA LEU A 395 -9.18 7.59 -5.54
C LEU A 395 -8.83 9.07 -5.71
N ARG A 396 -7.59 9.37 -6.13
CA ARG A 396 -7.19 10.76 -6.45
C ARG A 396 -8.03 11.34 -7.59
N THR A 397 -8.37 10.51 -8.58
CA THR A 397 -9.20 10.94 -9.72
C THR A 397 -10.65 11.11 -9.29
N ILE A 398 -11.19 10.18 -8.51
CA ILE A 398 -12.56 10.24 -7.95
C ILE A 398 -12.75 11.51 -7.09
N ALA A 399 -11.77 11.85 -6.25
CA ALA A 399 -11.82 13.07 -5.43
C ALA A 399 -11.82 14.34 -6.29
N ALA A 400 -10.98 14.40 -7.33
CA ALA A 400 -10.96 15.52 -8.27
C ALA A 400 -12.29 15.65 -9.03
N ASP A 401 -12.83 14.54 -9.52
CA ASP A 401 -14.12 14.51 -10.22
C ASP A 401 -15.28 14.92 -9.32
N TYR A 402 -15.30 14.48 -8.06
CA TYR A 402 -16.32 14.89 -7.10
C TYR A 402 -16.28 16.39 -6.82
N LEU A 403 -15.10 16.95 -6.52
CA LEU A 403 -14.95 18.40 -6.31
C LEU A 403 -15.42 19.18 -7.54
N ARG A 404 -15.06 18.71 -8.74
CA ARG A 404 -15.51 19.31 -9.99
C ARG A 404 -17.03 19.26 -10.17
N MET A 405 -17.66 18.11 -9.90
CA MET A 405 -19.10 17.95 -10.06
C MET A 405 -19.93 18.74 -9.05
N HIS A 406 -19.42 18.97 -7.85
CA HIS A 406 -20.16 19.64 -6.76
C HIS A 406 -19.80 21.12 -6.61
N GLU A 407 -18.52 21.47 -6.67
CA GLU A 407 -17.97 22.81 -6.44
C GLU A 407 -17.04 23.27 -7.60
N PRO A 408 -17.51 23.28 -8.87
CA PRO A 408 -16.67 23.52 -10.05
C PRO A 408 -15.95 24.87 -10.03
N GLU A 409 -16.53 25.89 -9.39
CA GLU A 409 -15.97 27.24 -9.31
C GLU A 409 -14.69 27.29 -8.47
N THR A 410 -14.57 26.45 -7.44
CA THR A 410 -13.40 26.39 -6.55
C THR A 410 -12.53 25.17 -6.80
N ALA A 411 -13.06 24.15 -7.49
CA ALA A 411 -12.43 22.86 -7.73
C ALA A 411 -11.02 22.98 -8.28
N ALA A 412 -10.76 23.83 -9.28
CA ALA A 412 -9.44 23.95 -9.88
C ALA A 412 -8.35 24.39 -8.87
N ALA A 413 -8.68 25.36 -8.01
CA ALA A 413 -7.77 25.84 -6.97
C ALA A 413 -7.59 24.80 -5.87
N VAL A 414 -8.69 24.20 -5.39
CA VAL A 414 -8.68 23.18 -4.34
C VAL A 414 -7.91 21.94 -4.81
N ILE A 415 -8.18 21.43 -6.02
CA ILE A 415 -7.46 20.29 -6.62
C ILE A 415 -5.97 20.60 -6.78
N GLY A 416 -5.62 21.80 -7.25
CA GLY A 416 -4.23 22.24 -7.40
C GLY A 416 -3.45 22.16 -6.08
N THR A 417 -4.00 22.72 -5.01
CA THR A 417 -3.41 22.73 -3.67
C THR A 417 -3.43 21.35 -3.01
N HIS A 418 -4.56 20.65 -3.10
CA HIS A 418 -4.81 19.38 -2.41
C HIS A 418 -4.07 18.20 -3.06
N LEU A 419 -3.88 18.21 -4.38
CA LEU A 419 -3.18 17.16 -5.13
C LEU A 419 -1.75 17.52 -5.55
N GLY A 420 -1.29 18.76 -5.30
CA GLY A 420 0.08 19.21 -5.53
C GLY A 420 0.54 19.13 -7.00
N HIS A 421 -0.32 19.47 -7.96
CA HIS A 421 0.07 19.43 -9.38
C HIS A 421 1.08 20.56 -9.70
N ALA A 422 2.28 20.21 -10.17
CA ALA A 422 3.36 21.17 -10.51
C ALA A 422 3.61 21.33 -12.01
N SER A 423 2.99 20.52 -12.86
CA SER A 423 3.08 20.66 -14.31
C SER A 423 1.84 21.38 -14.84
N ASP A 424 2.04 22.45 -15.60
CA ASP A 424 0.99 23.25 -16.23
C ASP A 424 -0.03 22.34 -16.93
N GLY A 425 0.40 21.37 -17.76
CA GLY A 425 -0.54 20.52 -18.51
C GLY A 425 -1.52 19.65 -17.69
N ALA A 426 -1.12 19.11 -16.53
CA ALA A 426 -2.04 18.31 -15.71
C ALA A 426 -2.98 19.19 -14.87
N GLY A 427 -2.48 20.33 -14.38
CA GLY A 427 -3.29 21.33 -13.69
C GLY A 427 -4.26 22.04 -14.63
N ASP A 428 -3.81 22.36 -15.84
CA ASP A 428 -4.58 23.04 -16.89
C ASP A 428 -5.69 22.14 -17.43
N CYS A 429 -5.47 20.81 -17.52
CA CYS A 429 -6.53 19.88 -17.89
C CYS A 429 -7.67 19.89 -16.86
N TYR A 430 -7.35 19.79 -15.56
CA TYR A 430 -8.37 19.90 -14.50
C TYR A 430 -9.00 21.30 -14.42
N ARG A 431 -8.22 22.36 -14.65
CA ARG A 431 -8.72 23.74 -14.70
C ARG A 431 -9.72 23.92 -15.85
N THR A 432 -9.34 23.51 -17.06
CA THR A 432 -10.20 23.58 -18.26
C THR A 432 -11.49 22.78 -18.06
N MET A 433 -11.40 21.58 -17.48
CA MET A 433 -12.59 20.78 -17.15
C MET A 433 -13.48 21.45 -16.10
N SER A 434 -12.88 22.05 -15.06
CA SER A 434 -13.63 22.74 -13.99
C SER A 434 -14.32 24.01 -14.50
N GLU A 435 -13.62 24.80 -15.31
CA GLU A 435 -14.17 25.99 -15.97
C GLU A 435 -15.32 25.63 -16.93
N GLY A 436 -15.17 24.54 -17.69
CA GLY A 436 -16.22 24.01 -18.55
C GLY A 436 -17.48 23.61 -17.77
N ASP A 437 -17.33 22.91 -16.65
CA ASP A 437 -18.46 22.51 -15.80
C ASP A 437 -19.13 23.69 -15.11
N ALA A 438 -18.35 24.67 -14.64
CA ALA A 438 -18.88 25.92 -14.08
C ALA A 438 -19.70 26.69 -15.13
N ALA A 439 -19.19 26.79 -16.36
CA ALA A 439 -19.90 27.42 -17.46
C ALA A 439 -21.22 26.69 -17.81
N ALA A 440 -21.19 25.35 -17.87
CA ALA A 440 -22.37 24.54 -18.11
C ALA A 440 -23.44 24.72 -17.01
N ARG A 441 -23.02 24.74 -15.74
CA ARG A 441 -23.92 24.98 -14.59
C ARG A 441 -24.53 26.39 -14.64
N SER A 442 -23.72 27.42 -14.89
CA SER A 442 -24.20 28.79 -15.03
C SER A 442 -25.24 28.90 -16.16
N TRP A 443 -24.99 28.22 -17.29
CA TRP A 443 -25.93 28.21 -18.42
C TRP A 443 -27.24 27.48 -18.10
N ALA A 444 -27.19 26.33 -17.40
CA ALA A 444 -28.38 25.61 -16.96
C ALA A 444 -29.24 26.44 -15.98
N GLN A 445 -28.60 27.13 -15.03
CA GLN A 445 -29.28 28.05 -14.11
C GLN A 445 -29.96 29.21 -14.86
N ARG A 446 -29.25 29.83 -15.82
CA ARG A 446 -29.82 30.89 -16.68
C ARG A 446 -30.99 30.39 -17.53
N ARG A 447 -30.93 29.18 -18.09
CA ARG A 447 -32.08 28.59 -18.81
C ARG A 447 -33.29 28.41 -17.91
N THR A 448 -33.07 27.99 -16.67
CA THR A 448 -34.14 27.77 -15.71
C THR A 448 -34.76 29.09 -15.24
N SER A 449 -33.98 30.17 -15.15
CA SER A 449 -34.51 31.51 -14.84
C SER A 449 -35.23 32.14 -16.04
N ILE A 450 -34.78 31.90 -17.27
CA ILE A 450 -35.46 32.35 -18.50
C ILE A 450 -36.81 31.62 -18.70
N GLY A 451 -36.88 30.32 -18.38
CA GLY A 451 -38.12 29.53 -18.49
C GLY A 451 -39.17 29.78 -17.39
N LYS A 452 -38.91 30.71 -16.46
CA LYS A 452 -39.85 31.15 -15.42
C LYS A 452 -40.50 32.52 -15.73
N TRP A 453 -40.26 33.06 -16.92
CA TRP A 453 -40.92 34.26 -17.45
C TRP A 453 -42.03 33.90 -18.42
#